data_AF-A0A6P1W2Q0-F1
#
_entry.id   AF-A0A6P1W2Q0-F1
#
_cell.length_a   1.000
_cell.length_b   1.000
_cell.length_c   1.000
_cell.angle_alpha   90.00
_cell.angle_beta   90.00
_cell.angle_gamma   90.00
#
_symmetry.space_group_name_H-M   'P 1'
#
loop_
_entity.id
_entity.type
_entity.pdbx_description
1 polymer ?
#
loop_
_entity_poly.entity_id
_entity_poly.type
_entity_poly.pdbx_seq_one_letter_code
_entity_poly.pdbx_strand_id
1 'polypeptide(L)' 'MEKETYTTDEAFEIVLSSPELWQKTGRPVEQRIKYLHKYRNQIPITADLKEKILRQAGCQIAQNTLWNEPTFTSKKYNN' A
#
# COMPACT_ATOMS: atom_id res chain seq x y z
N MET A 1 -5.49 -20.45 -13.53
CA MET A 1 -5.05 -19.74 -12.31
C MET A 1 -5.49 -18.31 -12.46
N GLU A 2 -6.62 -17.96 -11.86
CA GLU A 2 -7.04 -16.55 -11.73
C GLU A 2 -5.99 -15.85 -10.86
N LYS A 3 -5.42 -14.75 -11.35
CA LYS A 3 -4.52 -13.92 -10.56
C LYS A 3 -5.40 -13.12 -9.61
N GLU A 4 -5.59 -13.61 -8.38
CA GLU A 4 -6.21 -12.82 -7.32
C GLU A 4 -5.44 -11.49 -7.20
N THR A 5 -6.11 -10.41 -7.60
CA THR A 5 -5.51 -9.09 -7.65
C THR A 5 -5.87 -8.41 -6.35
N TYR A 6 -4.95 -8.44 -5.38
CA TYR A 6 -5.15 -7.78 -4.10
C TYR A 6 -4.88 -6.29 -4.22
N THR A 7 -5.70 -5.49 -3.55
CA THR A 7 -5.40 -4.08 -3.29
C THR A 7 -4.18 -3.94 -2.37
N THR A 8 -3.57 -2.75 -2.34
CA THR A 8 -2.43 -2.46 -1.44
C THR A 8 -2.77 -2.77 0.03
N ASP A 9 -4.01 -2.53 0.45
CA ASP A 9 -4.43 -2.77 1.84
C ASP A 9 -4.59 -4.25 2.17
N GLU A 10 -5.22 -5.02 1.29
CA GLU A 10 -5.39 -6.48 1.45
C GLU A 10 -4.03 -7.18 1.43
N ALA A 11 -3.17 -6.83 0.46
CA ALA A 11 -1.81 -7.36 0.40
C ALA A 11 -1.04 -7.04 1.68
N PHE A 12 -1.21 -5.82 2.22
CA PHE A 12 -0.52 -5.40 3.43
C PHE A 12 -0.98 -6.19 4.66
N GLU A 13 -2.28 -6.42 4.78
CA GLU A 13 -2.85 -7.28 5.82
C GLU A 13 -2.31 -8.72 5.75
N ILE A 14 -2.22 -9.29 4.54
CA ILE A 14 -1.67 -10.63 4.32
C ILE A 14 -0.21 -10.71 4.80
N VAL A 15 0.62 -9.71 4.47
CA VAL A 15 2.02 -9.64 4.91
C VAL A 15 2.14 -9.48 6.43
N LEU A 16 1.25 -8.71 7.06
CA LEU A 16 1.24 -8.59 8.52
C LEU A 16 0.77 -9.89 9.20
N SER A 17 -0.16 -10.62 8.59
CA SER A 17 -0.73 -11.84 9.14
C SER A 17 0.19 -13.06 8.94
N SER A 18 1.00 -13.07 7.87
CA SER A 18 1.94 -14.16 7.58
C SER A 18 3.35 -13.87 8.12
N PRO A 19 3.84 -14.65 9.11
CA PRO A 19 5.22 -14.52 9.62
C PRO A 19 6.26 -14.76 8.51
N GLU A 20 6.00 -15.68 7.59
CA GLU A 20 6.91 -16.04 6.50
C GLU A 20 7.10 -14.90 5.50
N LEU A 21 6.01 -14.22 5.13
CA LEU A 21 6.08 -13.04 4.27
C LEU A 21 6.74 -11.86 4.99
N TRP A 22 6.48 -11.70 6.29
CA TRP A 22 7.14 -10.67 7.07
C TRP A 22 8.66 -10.87 7.13
N GLN A 23 9.13 -12.11 7.30
CA GLN A 23 10.57 -12.40 7.33
C GLN A 23 11.27 -11.99 6.04
N LYS A 24 10.62 -12.14 4.88
CA LYS A 24 11.16 -11.69 3.58
C LYS A 24 11.42 -10.19 3.53
N THR A 25 10.72 -9.39 4.34
CA THR A 25 10.92 -7.94 4.39
C THR A 25 12.27 -7.52 5.00
N GLY A 26 12.93 -8.43 5.74
CA GLY A 26 14.16 -8.13 6.49
C GLY A 26 13.94 -7.22 7.72
N ARG A 27 12.69 -6.97 8.11
CA ARG A 27 12.36 -6.05 9.21
C ARG A 27 12.22 -6.77 10.55
N PRO A 28 12.52 -6.09 11.67
CA PRO A 28 12.30 -6.65 13.01
C PRO A 28 10.84 -7.04 13.24
N VAL A 29 10.63 -8.09 14.05
CA VAL A 29 9.28 -8.57 14.43
C VAL A 29 8.52 -7.50 15.23
N GLU A 30 9.21 -6.67 16.00
CA GLU A 30 8.62 -5.55 16.74
C GLU A 30 7.89 -4.57 15.81
N GLN A 31 8.45 -4.33 14.62
CA GLN A 31 7.79 -3.49 13.62
C GLN A 31 6.51 -4.14 13.11
N ARG A 32 6.49 -5.47 12.92
CA ARG A 32 5.28 -6.22 12.54
C ARG A 32 4.17 -5.98 13.55
N ILE A 33 4.47 -6.14 14.84
CA ILE A 33 3.50 -5.97 15.94
C ILE A 33 2.96 -4.54 15.95
N LYS A 34 3.86 -3.55 15.79
CA LYS A 34 3.48 -2.14 15.71
C LYS A 34 2.55 -1.84 14.54
N TYR A 35 2.83 -2.37 13.36
CA TYR A 35 1.97 -2.14 12.18
C TYR A 35 0.66 -2.92 12.25
N LEU A 36 0.67 -4.14 12.79
CA LEU A 36 -0.54 -4.90 13.07
C LEU A 36 -1.45 -4.15 14.04
N HIS A 37 -0.89 -3.57 15.12
CA HIS A 37 -1.64 -2.73 16.04
C HIS A 37 -2.21 -1.50 15.34
N LYS A 38 -1.40 -0.80 14.52
CA LYS A 38 -1.88 0.36 13.76
C LYS A 38 -3.02 0.00 12.81
N TYR A 39 -2.86 -1.09 12.06
CA TYR A 39 -3.87 -1.58 11.11
C TYR A 39 -5.19 -1.91 11.82
N ARG A 40 -5.14 -2.69 12.92
CA ARG A 40 -6.34 -3.07 13.70
C ARG A 40 -7.08 -1.90 14.33
N ASN A 41 -6.35 -0.86 14.73
CA ASN A 41 -6.94 0.35 15.30
C ASN A 41 -7.25 1.43 14.26
N GLN A 42 -7.20 1.10 12.96
CA GLN A 42 -7.43 2.04 11.85
C GLN A 42 -6.54 3.30 11.93
N ILE A 43 -5.35 3.17 12.53
CA ILE A 43 -4.37 4.25 12.59
C ILE A 43 -3.73 4.37 11.21
N PRO A 44 -3.71 5.56 10.60
CA PRO A 44 -3.21 5.74 9.25
C PRO A 44 -1.74 5.31 9.11
N ILE A 45 -1.49 4.53 8.07
CA ILE A 45 -0.17 4.12 7.59
C ILE A 45 -0.09 4.64 6.15
N THR A 46 0.98 5.35 5.82
CA THR A 46 1.15 5.96 4.49
C THR A 46 1.20 4.89 3.39
N ALA A 47 0.63 5.21 2.24
CA ALA A 47 0.61 4.31 1.08
C ALA A 47 2.05 3.92 0.67
N ASP A 48 2.96 4.89 0.63
CA ASP A 48 4.39 4.67 0.34
C ASP A 48 5.04 3.62 1.27
N LEU A 49 4.71 3.67 2.57
CA LEU A 49 5.24 2.71 3.53
C LEU A 49 4.65 1.31 3.32
N LYS A 50 3.35 1.21 3.01
CA LYS A 50 2.71 -0.07 2.67
C LYS A 50 3.36 -0.67 1.43
N GLU A 51 3.48 0.12 0.36
CA GLU A 51 4.12 -0.29 -0.89
C GLU A 51 5.57 -0.74 -0.68
N LYS A 52 6.33 0.00 0.13
CA LYS A 52 7.72 -0.38 0.47
C LYS A 52 7.77 -1.73 1.16
N ILE A 53 6.93 -1.97 2.15
CA ILE A 53 6.89 -3.23 2.90
C ILE A 53 6.47 -4.39 1.97
N LEU A 54 5.46 -4.17 1.13
CA LEU A 54 4.96 -5.14 0.18
C LEU A 54 6.01 -5.52 -0.87
N ARG A 55 6.73 -4.53 -1.40
CA ARG A 55 7.83 -4.75 -2.34
C ARG A 55 8.96 -5.56 -1.70
N GLN A 56 9.27 -5.28 -0.43
CA GLN A 56 10.26 -6.04 0.34
C GLN A 56 9.79 -7.46 0.65
N ALA A 57 8.49 -7.69 0.84
CA ALA A 57 7.91 -9.02 1.01
C ALA A 57 7.87 -9.85 -0.29
N GLY A 58 8.14 -9.22 -1.44
CA GLY A 58 8.07 -9.85 -2.76
C GLY A 58 6.66 -9.83 -3.39
N CYS A 59 5.75 -8.99 -2.88
CA CYS A 59 4.41 -8.82 -3.44
C CYS A 59 4.47 -7.94 -4.69
N GLN A 60 3.80 -8.37 -5.77
CA GLN A 60 3.52 -7.53 -6.93
C GLN A 60 2.14 -6.91 -6.77
N ILE A 61 2.11 -5.61 -6.47
CA ILE A 61 0.86 -4.84 -6.38
C ILE A 61 0.54 -4.33 -7.78
N ALA A 62 -0.69 -4.53 -8.24
CA ALA A 62 -1.18 -3.83 -9.42
C ALA A 62 -1.30 -2.34 -9.06
N GLN A 63 -0.41 -1.50 -9.58
CA GLN A 63 -0.53 -0.06 -9.41
C GLN A 63 -1.74 0.42 -10.23
N ASN A 64 -2.82 0.82 -9.54
CA ASN A 64 -3.88 1.60 -10.17
C ASN A 64 -3.34 3.01 -10.40
N THR A 65 -2.80 3.26 -11.58
CA THR A 65 -2.44 4.61 -12.02
C THR A 65 -3.73 5.41 -12.17
N LEU A 66 -4.09 6.18 -11.15
CA LEU A 66 -5.15 7.19 -11.25
C LEU A 66 -4.60 8.37 -12.06
N TRP A 67 -5.03 8.48 -13.31
CA TRP A 67 -4.78 9.67 -14.12
C TRP A 67 -5.71 10.78 -13.63
N ASN A 68 -5.17 11.77 -12.93
CA ASN A 68 -5.93 12.99 -12.67
C ASN A 68 -5.95 13.80 -13.97
N GLU A 69 -7.13 14.01 -14.56
CA GLU A 69 -7.28 14.95 -15.65
C GLU A 69 -6.84 16.35 -15.19
N PRO A 70 -5.99 17.06 -15.93
CA PRO A 70 -5.68 18.44 -15.61
C PRO A 70 -6.96 19.27 -15.77
N THR A 71 -7.47 19.83 -14.67
CA THR A 71 -8.53 20.84 -14.71
C THR A 71 -8.00 22.07 -15.44
N PHE A 72 -8.26 22.15 -16.75
CA PHE A 72 -7.95 23.31 -17.57
C PHE A 72 -8.93 24.44 -17.19
N THR A 73 -8.61 25.21 -16.15
CA THR A 73 -9.36 26.43 -15.84
C THR A 73 -9.05 27.46 -16.92
N SER A 74 -9.83 27.46 -17.99
CA SER A 74 -9.78 28.48 -19.03
C SER A 74 -10.17 29.83 -18.41
N LYS A 75 -9.18 30.59 -17.92
CA LYS A 75 -9.38 32.01 -17.62
C LYS A 75 -9.68 32.70 -18.95
N LYS A 76 -10.97 32.93 -19.22
CA LYS A 76 -11.41 33.84 -20.28
C LYS A 76 -10.89 35.24 -19.91
N TYR A 77 -9.89 35.72 -20.64
CA TYR A 77 -9.58 37.14 -20.67
C TYR A 77 -10.76 37.81 -21.37
N ASN A 78 -11.64 38.45 -20.58
CA ASN A 78 -12.66 39.34 -21.12
C ASN A 78 -12.05 40.75 -21.24
N ASN A 79 -12.03 41.22 -22.49
CA ASN A 79 -12.03 42.61 -22.99
C ASN A 79 -11.22 43.67 -22.24
#